data_AF-A0A849UPC4-F1
#
_entry.id   AF-A0A849UPC4-F1
#
_cell.length_a   1.000
_cell.length_b   1.000
_cell.length_c   1.000
_cell.angle_alpha   90.00
_cell.angle_beta   90.00
_cell.angle_gamma   90.00
#
_symmetry.space_group_name_H-M   'P 1'
#
loop_
_entity.id
_entity.type
_entity.pdbx_description
1 polymer ?
#
loop_
_entity_poly.entity_id
_entity_poly.type
_entity_poly.pdbx_seq_one_letter_code
_entity_poly.pdbx_strand_id
1 'polypeptide(L)'
;MQEPTIFLNKEDSLRPLSLSFLCWLIIVSEIFVLTWKILIYPIGVMGSLLQMRPLWNIPEELLRTGSILLHVIFLTSAIAVLRRCSWGRILLLALYPFSYVLSLLALGRHVEWWPFTIMGFCMLLLGLFGPASNRYFSEGKTDNGFPNMAQKLKVRIVMMIVCITLLGVAYWTLTGWAPKNYVGLVCLNEHISSGKLLENLTFSKEEGILSMTLLILHKKQDPCGLAAAIPLLRDRRYNVWQNAAAYLGSFGQVEAVPYLIKWLQTSKKTFYSTTYLQSITGEDFGSDFERWKAWWETQNPGVEFDWKANLRKSESGRSSKSRIDGGGEQ
;
A
#
# COMPACT_ATOMS: atom_id res chain seq x y z
N MET A 1 60.94 -37.04 -38.94
CA MET A 1 59.68 -36.26 -38.92
C MET A 1 59.13 -36.36 -37.51
N GLN A 2 59.29 -35.30 -36.71
CA GLN A 2 58.78 -35.17 -35.36
C GLN A 2 57.60 -34.19 -35.41
N GLU A 3 56.44 -34.59 -34.92
CA GLU A 3 55.27 -33.72 -34.82
C GLU A 3 55.47 -32.68 -33.69
N PRO A 4 55.05 -31.42 -33.87
CA PRO A 4 55.12 -30.41 -32.82
C PRO A 4 53.96 -30.58 -31.84
N THR A 5 54.26 -31.02 -30.61
CA THR A 5 53.34 -30.93 -29.47
C THR A 5 53.18 -29.47 -29.04
N ILE A 6 52.01 -28.89 -29.37
CA ILE A 6 51.57 -27.59 -28.87
C ILE A 6 51.02 -27.79 -27.44
N PHE A 7 51.81 -27.41 -26.43
CA PHE A 7 51.34 -27.25 -25.07
C PHE A 7 50.47 -25.98 -24.99
N LEU A 8 49.14 -26.15 -25.02
CA LEU A 8 48.21 -25.08 -24.64
C LEU A 8 48.20 -24.96 -23.12
N ASN A 9 48.87 -23.94 -22.61
CA ASN A 9 48.87 -23.55 -21.21
C ASN A 9 47.46 -23.06 -20.84
N LYS A 10 46.69 -23.87 -20.10
CA LYS A 10 45.27 -23.64 -19.77
C LYS A 10 45.08 -22.81 -18.49
N GLU A 11 46.07 -21.99 -18.15
CA GLU A 11 46.10 -21.18 -16.91
C GLU A 11 46.13 -19.66 -17.16
N ASP A 12 45.63 -19.20 -18.32
CA ASP A 12 45.36 -17.78 -18.51
C ASP A 12 44.09 -17.34 -17.75
N SER A 13 44.30 -17.06 -16.46
CA SER A 13 43.87 -15.86 -15.76
C SER A 13 42.42 -15.40 -15.91
N LEU A 14 41.50 -16.06 -15.19
CA LEU A 14 40.31 -15.39 -14.66
C LEU A 14 40.76 -14.41 -13.56
N ARG A 15 41.15 -13.19 -13.93
CA ARG A 15 41.44 -12.13 -12.95
C ARG A 15 40.17 -11.88 -12.13
N PRO A 16 40.21 -11.97 -10.79
CA PRO A 16 39.07 -11.61 -9.97
C PRO A 16 38.72 -10.15 -10.25
N LEU A 17 37.46 -9.87 -10.57
CA LEU A 17 36.94 -8.52 -10.64
C LEU A 17 37.32 -7.83 -9.33
N SER A 18 38.08 -6.74 -9.43
CA SER A 18 38.57 -6.03 -8.26
C SER A 18 37.39 -5.59 -7.41
N LEU A 19 37.55 -5.63 -6.09
CA LEU A 19 36.55 -5.17 -5.12
C LEU A 19 36.04 -3.75 -5.48
N SER A 20 36.88 -2.93 -6.10
CA SER A 20 36.54 -1.61 -6.63
C SER A 20 35.45 -1.63 -7.71
N PHE A 21 35.42 -2.64 -8.58
CA PHE A 21 34.39 -2.75 -9.62
C PHE A 21 33.02 -3.15 -9.02
N LEU A 22 33.02 -4.02 -8.01
CA LEU A 22 31.80 -4.38 -7.28
C LEU A 22 31.25 -3.20 -6.47
N CYS A 23 32.11 -2.45 -5.77
CA CYS A 23 31.71 -1.22 -5.11
C CYS A 23 31.17 -0.18 -6.10
N TRP A 24 31.78 -0.05 -7.28
CA TRP A 24 31.31 0.85 -8.32
C TRP A 24 29.91 0.48 -8.82
N LEU A 25 29.64 -0.81 -9.06
CA LEU A 25 28.31 -1.27 -9.46
C LEU A 25 27.23 -1.03 -8.39
N ILE A 26 27.55 -1.24 -7.11
CA ILE A 26 26.62 -0.96 -6.00
C ILE A 26 26.30 0.53 -5.95
N ILE A 27 27.33 1.39 -6.02
CA ILE A 27 27.17 2.85 -6.00
C ILE A 27 26.34 3.32 -7.21
N VAL A 28 26.61 2.81 -8.41
CA VAL A 28 25.83 3.15 -9.62
C VAL A 28 24.37 2.71 -9.48
N SER A 29 24.10 1.53 -8.89
CA SER A 29 22.73 1.06 -8.69
C SER A 29 21.95 1.92 -7.67
N GLU A 30 22.58 2.33 -6.57
CA GLU A 30 21.97 3.18 -5.55
C GLU A 30 21.74 4.61 -6.07
N ILE A 31 22.72 5.17 -6.79
CA ILE A 31 22.56 6.47 -7.45
C ILE A 31 21.39 6.41 -8.42
N PHE A 32 21.25 5.35 -9.22
CA PHE A 32 20.14 5.22 -10.16
C PHE A 32 18.77 5.09 -9.48
N VAL A 33 18.66 4.31 -8.40
CA VAL A 33 17.42 4.19 -7.60
C VAL A 33 17.06 5.54 -6.96
N LEU A 34 18.04 6.27 -6.45
CA LEU A 34 17.85 7.62 -5.90
C LEU A 34 17.44 8.61 -7.00
N THR A 35 18.09 8.59 -8.16
CA THR A 35 17.74 9.42 -9.31
C THR A 35 16.31 9.13 -9.78
N TRP A 36 15.88 7.86 -9.82
CA TRP A 36 14.50 7.48 -10.17
C TRP A 36 13.48 7.99 -9.13
N LYS A 37 13.77 7.81 -7.84
CA LYS A 37 12.92 8.30 -6.74
C LYS A 37 12.84 9.82 -6.67
N ILE A 38 13.89 10.52 -7.04
CA ILE A 38 13.97 11.99 -6.94
C ILE A 38 13.44 12.67 -8.21
N LEU A 39 13.66 12.10 -9.39
CA LEU A 39 13.26 12.73 -10.65
C LEU A 39 11.91 12.23 -11.17
N ILE A 40 11.63 10.94 -11.11
CA ILE A 40 10.49 10.35 -11.82
C ILE A 40 9.28 10.15 -10.89
N TYR A 41 9.52 9.77 -9.64
CA TYR A 41 8.45 9.65 -8.65
C TYR A 41 7.67 10.95 -8.40
N PRO A 42 8.32 12.14 -8.29
CA PRO A 42 7.58 13.38 -8.17
C PRO A 42 6.86 13.75 -9.46
N ILE A 43 7.34 13.39 -10.66
CA ILE A 43 6.61 13.67 -11.92
C ILE A 43 5.29 12.89 -11.97
N GLY A 44 5.28 11.63 -11.51
CA GLY A 44 4.04 10.85 -11.37
C GLY A 44 3.08 11.45 -10.34
N VAL A 45 3.60 11.91 -9.20
CA VAL A 45 2.80 12.51 -8.12
C VAL A 45 2.34 13.94 -8.46
N MET A 46 3.14 14.74 -9.16
CA MET A 46 2.78 16.08 -9.67
C MET A 46 1.76 15.99 -10.80
N GLY A 47 1.85 14.97 -11.67
CA GLY A 47 0.85 14.69 -12.69
C GLY A 47 -0.53 14.39 -12.08
N SER A 48 -0.57 13.65 -10.97
CA SER A 48 -1.81 13.40 -10.22
C SER A 48 -2.33 14.62 -9.44
N LEU A 49 -1.45 15.56 -9.05
CA LEU A 49 -1.82 16.75 -8.27
C LEU A 49 -2.19 17.97 -9.13
N LEU A 50 -1.74 18.07 -10.39
CA LEU A 50 -1.87 19.31 -11.19
C LEU A 50 -3.01 19.35 -12.22
N GLN A 51 -3.85 18.32 -12.41
CA GLN A 51 -4.99 18.34 -13.36
C GLN A 51 -4.69 18.96 -14.75
N MET A 52 -3.47 18.85 -15.26
CA MET A 52 -3.10 19.29 -16.62
C MET A 52 -3.65 18.27 -17.63
N ARG A 53 -4.90 18.48 -18.09
CA ARG A 53 -5.67 17.49 -18.84
C ARG A 53 -5.60 17.48 -20.38
N PRO A 54 -4.83 18.28 -21.14
CA PRO A 54 -4.90 18.12 -22.59
C PRO A 54 -3.72 17.42 -23.27
N LEU A 55 -2.56 17.17 -22.63
CA LEU A 55 -1.37 16.75 -23.41
C LEU A 55 -0.92 15.29 -23.26
N TRP A 56 -1.44 14.52 -22.30
CA TRP A 56 -1.01 13.12 -22.12
C TRP A 56 -2.18 12.23 -21.70
N ASN A 57 -3.03 11.88 -22.67
CA ASN A 57 -4.10 10.89 -22.47
C ASN A 57 -3.53 9.47 -22.61
N ILE A 58 -2.57 9.12 -21.75
CA ILE A 58 -2.05 7.74 -21.67
C ILE A 58 -2.98 6.96 -20.71
N PRO A 59 -3.59 5.84 -21.14
CA PRO A 59 -4.43 5.03 -20.26
C PRO A 59 -3.65 4.60 -19.01
N GLU A 60 -4.24 4.70 -17.82
CA GLU A 60 -3.61 4.24 -16.56
C GLU A 60 -3.13 2.79 -16.64
N GLU A 61 -3.83 1.96 -17.42
CA GLU A 61 -3.43 0.59 -17.70
C GLU A 61 -2.12 0.50 -18.46
N LEU A 62 -1.82 1.44 -19.36
CA LEU A 62 -0.59 1.52 -20.14
C LEU A 62 0.60 2.00 -19.29
N LEU A 63 0.37 2.92 -18.36
CA LEU A 63 1.38 3.34 -17.38
C LEU A 63 1.70 2.21 -16.39
N ARG A 64 0.68 1.46 -15.97
CA ARG A 64 0.84 0.30 -15.08
C ARG A 64 1.55 -0.85 -15.79
N THR A 65 1.16 -1.19 -17.03
CA THR A 65 1.86 -2.21 -17.82
C THR A 65 3.26 -1.76 -18.22
N GLY A 66 3.47 -0.48 -18.54
CA GLY A 66 4.80 0.07 -18.82
C GLY A 66 5.75 -0.04 -17.63
N SER A 67 5.29 0.30 -16.41
CA SER A 67 6.08 0.14 -15.18
C SER A 67 6.43 -1.32 -14.90
N ILE A 68 5.47 -2.24 -15.07
CA ILE A 68 5.70 -3.68 -14.89
C ILE A 68 6.69 -4.19 -15.94
N LEU A 69 6.54 -3.82 -17.22
CA LEU A 69 7.43 -4.23 -18.30
C LEU A 69 8.85 -3.71 -18.07
N LEU A 70 9.01 -2.47 -17.60
CA LEU A 70 10.32 -1.89 -17.26
C LEU A 70 10.97 -2.65 -16.09
N HIS A 71 10.20 -2.98 -15.05
CA HIS A 71 10.69 -3.79 -13.94
C HIS A 71 11.10 -5.19 -14.39
N VAL A 72 10.34 -5.83 -15.28
CA VAL A 72 10.66 -7.15 -15.85
C VAL A 72 11.94 -7.08 -16.69
N ILE A 73 12.09 -6.07 -17.55
CA ILE A 73 13.31 -5.87 -18.38
C ILE A 73 14.54 -5.59 -17.49
N PHE A 74 14.39 -4.78 -16.44
CA PHE A 74 15.49 -4.48 -15.54
C PHE A 74 15.87 -5.69 -14.69
N LEU A 75 14.89 -6.43 -14.17
CA LEU A 75 15.11 -7.64 -13.39
C LEU A 75 15.78 -8.72 -14.26
N THR A 76 15.31 -8.93 -15.49
CA THR A 76 15.92 -9.89 -16.43
C THR A 76 17.35 -9.50 -16.83
N SER A 77 17.62 -8.21 -17.00
CA SER A 77 18.98 -7.70 -17.29
C SER A 77 19.91 -7.85 -16.08
N ALA A 78 19.43 -7.53 -14.87
CA ALA A 78 20.17 -7.74 -13.63
C ALA A 78 20.45 -9.24 -13.38
N ILE A 79 19.48 -10.11 -13.65
CA ILE A 79 19.64 -11.57 -13.61
C ILE A 79 20.68 -12.04 -14.64
N ALA A 80 20.70 -11.47 -15.85
CA ALA A 80 21.67 -11.82 -16.88
C ALA A 80 23.11 -11.42 -16.50
N VAL A 81 23.29 -10.25 -15.89
CA VAL A 81 24.58 -9.78 -15.37
C VAL A 81 25.06 -10.64 -14.19
N LEU A 82 24.17 -10.90 -13.22
CA LEU A 82 24.48 -11.71 -12.05
C LEU A 82 24.75 -13.18 -12.41
N ARG A 83 24.17 -13.71 -13.49
CA ARG A 83 24.48 -15.06 -14.01
C ARG A 83 25.93 -15.22 -14.50
N ARG A 84 26.61 -14.15 -14.87
CA ARG A 84 28.01 -14.20 -15.35
C ARG A 84 29.05 -14.20 -14.21
N CYS A 85 28.65 -13.88 -12.98
CA CYS A 85 29.53 -13.87 -11.82
C CYS A 85 29.21 -15.05 -10.87
N SER A 86 30.23 -15.73 -10.34
CA SER A 86 30.06 -16.84 -9.37
C SER A 86 29.32 -16.39 -8.10
N TRP A 87 29.64 -15.23 -7.56
CA TRP A 87 28.92 -14.61 -6.44
C TRP A 87 27.53 -14.09 -6.85
N GLY A 88 27.39 -13.60 -8.08
CA GLY A 88 26.10 -13.17 -8.62
C GLY A 88 25.08 -14.32 -8.74
N ARG A 89 25.53 -15.54 -9.04
CA ARG A 89 24.66 -16.73 -9.03
C ARG A 89 24.19 -17.10 -7.62
N ILE A 90 25.05 -16.99 -6.63
CA ILE A 90 24.70 -17.24 -5.21
C ILE A 90 23.71 -16.18 -4.73
N LEU A 91 23.96 -14.90 -5.05
CA LEU A 91 23.08 -13.79 -4.72
C LEU A 91 21.73 -13.91 -5.44
N LEU A 92 21.72 -14.32 -6.71
CA LEU A 92 20.50 -14.63 -7.44
C LEU A 92 19.70 -15.75 -6.79
N LEU A 93 20.35 -16.86 -6.41
CA LEU A 93 19.68 -17.95 -5.72
C LEU A 93 19.14 -17.54 -4.35
N ALA A 94 19.78 -16.58 -3.69
CA ALA A 94 19.32 -16.02 -2.41
C ALA A 94 18.18 -15.00 -2.56
N LEU A 95 18.16 -14.21 -3.64
CA LEU A 95 17.18 -13.13 -3.87
C LEU A 95 15.98 -13.56 -4.74
N TYR A 96 16.12 -14.59 -5.56
CA TYR A 96 15.03 -15.14 -6.38
C TYR A 96 13.78 -15.51 -5.55
N PRO A 97 13.91 -16.15 -4.37
CA PRO A 97 12.79 -16.41 -3.48
C PRO A 97 12.10 -15.11 -3.00
N PHE A 98 12.88 -14.04 -2.73
CA PHE A 98 12.34 -12.75 -2.30
C PHE A 98 11.54 -12.04 -3.41
N SER A 99 12.02 -12.08 -4.66
CA SER A 99 11.28 -11.51 -5.79
C SER A 99 9.97 -12.27 -6.06
N TYR A 100 9.97 -13.59 -5.85
CA TYR A 100 8.79 -14.44 -6.00
C TYR A 100 7.78 -14.18 -4.88
N VAL A 101 8.24 -14.04 -3.63
CA VAL A 101 7.40 -13.63 -2.48
C VAL A 101 6.82 -12.23 -2.70
N LEU A 102 7.60 -11.26 -3.16
CA LEU A 102 7.10 -9.91 -3.48
C LEU A 102 6.07 -9.92 -4.62
N SER A 103 6.27 -10.76 -5.64
CA SER A 103 5.32 -10.94 -6.73
C SER A 103 4.02 -11.60 -6.25
N LEU A 104 4.13 -12.61 -5.37
CA LEU A 104 2.97 -13.26 -4.76
C LEU A 104 2.25 -12.35 -3.75
N LEU A 105 2.96 -11.48 -3.04
CA LEU A 105 2.37 -10.43 -2.19
C LEU A 105 1.61 -9.39 -3.03
N ALA A 106 2.07 -9.11 -4.25
CA ALA A 106 1.39 -8.21 -5.18
C ALA A 106 0.15 -8.87 -5.85
N LEU A 107 0.15 -10.20 -6.01
CA LEU A 107 -0.95 -10.98 -6.62
C LEU A 107 -1.97 -11.50 -5.59
N GLY A 108 -1.58 -11.68 -4.33
CA GLY A 108 -2.35 -12.34 -3.28
C GLY A 108 -3.40 -11.44 -2.62
N ARG A 109 -4.56 -11.27 -3.26
CA ARG A 109 -5.78 -10.73 -2.63
C ARG A 109 -6.53 -11.74 -1.74
N HIS A 110 -6.09 -12.99 -1.66
CA HIS A 110 -6.70 -14.02 -0.80
C HIS A 110 -5.69 -14.49 0.25
N VAL A 111 -5.93 -14.09 1.50
CA VAL A 111 -5.05 -14.34 2.68
C VAL A 111 -5.01 -15.84 3.06
N GLU A 112 -5.96 -16.64 2.61
CA GLU A 112 -6.07 -18.07 2.92
C GLU A 112 -4.86 -18.91 2.45
N TRP A 113 -4.07 -18.39 1.50
CA TRP A 113 -2.93 -19.10 0.93
C TRP A 113 -1.59 -18.77 1.59
N TRP A 114 -1.56 -17.84 2.55
CA TRP A 114 -0.33 -17.40 3.23
C TRP A 114 0.43 -18.52 3.93
N PRO A 115 -0.23 -19.47 4.63
CA PRO A 115 0.48 -20.61 5.21
C PRO A 115 1.17 -21.46 4.14
N PHE A 116 0.55 -21.61 2.96
CA PHE A 116 1.07 -22.41 1.86
C PHE A 116 2.20 -21.72 1.10
N THR A 117 2.16 -20.40 0.91
CA THR A 117 3.27 -19.65 0.31
C THR A 117 4.46 -19.55 1.26
N ILE A 118 4.24 -19.36 2.56
CA ILE A 118 5.31 -19.41 3.57
C ILE A 118 5.91 -20.83 3.64
N MET A 119 5.08 -21.88 3.67
CA MET A 119 5.53 -23.27 3.66
C MET A 119 6.30 -23.60 2.37
N GLY A 120 5.78 -23.18 1.21
CA GLY A 120 6.43 -23.34 -0.08
C GLY A 120 7.78 -22.62 -0.14
N PHE A 121 7.87 -21.41 0.41
CA PHE A 121 9.12 -20.66 0.55
C PHE A 121 10.12 -21.35 1.49
N CYS A 122 9.66 -21.84 2.65
CA CYS A 122 10.49 -22.62 3.56
C CYS A 122 11.02 -23.90 2.89
N MET A 123 10.16 -24.63 2.16
CA MET A 123 10.55 -25.83 1.40
C MET A 123 11.54 -25.50 0.29
N LEU A 124 11.36 -24.37 -0.40
CA LEU A 124 12.23 -23.93 -1.48
C LEU A 124 13.59 -23.45 -0.95
N LEU A 125 13.63 -22.77 0.20
CA LEU A 125 14.88 -22.48 0.91
C LEU A 125 15.58 -23.76 1.36
N LEU A 126 14.86 -24.70 1.98
CA LEU A 126 15.44 -26.00 2.37
C LEU A 126 15.98 -26.77 1.15
N GLY A 127 15.29 -26.71 0.01
CA GLY A 127 15.69 -27.32 -1.25
C GLY A 127 16.88 -26.64 -1.93
N LEU A 128 16.96 -25.30 -1.94
CA LEU A 128 18.06 -24.56 -2.56
C LEU A 128 19.37 -24.65 -1.76
N PHE A 129 19.28 -24.70 -0.44
CA PHE A 129 20.46 -24.83 0.42
C PHE A 129 20.99 -26.27 0.53
N GLY A 130 20.19 -27.29 0.16
CA GLY A 130 20.62 -28.69 0.14
C GLY A 130 21.82 -28.97 -0.78
N PRO A 131 21.75 -28.64 -2.09
CA PRO A 131 22.83 -28.90 -3.04
C PRO A 131 24.02 -27.95 -2.92
N ALA A 132 23.79 -26.68 -2.58
CA ALA A 132 24.83 -25.66 -2.44
C ALA A 132 25.72 -25.89 -1.20
N SER A 133 25.11 -26.31 -0.08
CA SER A 133 25.87 -26.71 1.12
C SER A 133 26.72 -27.95 0.89
N ASN A 134 26.27 -28.89 0.04
CA ASN A 134 27.06 -30.07 -0.29
C ASN A 134 28.29 -29.75 -1.15
N ARG A 135 28.24 -28.75 -2.03
CA ARG A 135 29.39 -28.33 -2.85
C ARG A 135 30.44 -27.53 -2.08
N TYR A 136 30.05 -26.58 -1.24
CA TYR A 136 31.00 -25.80 -0.42
C TYR A 136 31.82 -26.65 0.56
N PHE A 137 31.30 -27.81 0.98
CA PHE A 137 32.00 -28.74 1.86
C PHE A 137 32.79 -29.84 1.13
N SER A 138 32.76 -29.86 -0.21
CA SER A 138 33.49 -30.84 -1.03
C SER A 138 34.95 -30.46 -1.27
N GLU A 139 35.31 -29.17 -1.15
CA GLU A 139 36.66 -28.68 -1.47
C GLU A 139 37.61 -28.61 -0.26
N GLY A 140 37.10 -28.82 0.97
CA GLY A 140 37.91 -28.92 2.19
C GLY A 140 38.19 -30.36 2.58
N LYS A 141 38.97 -31.11 1.78
CA LYS A 141 39.55 -32.39 2.24
C LYS A 141 40.69 -32.07 3.20
N THR A 142 40.45 -32.16 4.50
CA THR A 142 41.53 -32.41 5.47
C THR A 142 41.97 -33.85 5.30
N ASP A 143 43.29 -34.11 5.35
CA ASP A 143 43.91 -35.44 5.09
C ASP A 143 43.38 -36.61 5.94
N ASN A 144 42.53 -36.34 6.94
CA ASN A 144 41.92 -37.34 7.81
C ASN A 144 40.46 -37.70 7.44
N GLY A 145 40.02 -37.39 6.21
CA GLY A 145 39.02 -38.19 5.50
C GLY A 145 37.54 -38.09 5.88
N PHE A 146 37.12 -37.33 6.90
CA PHE A 146 35.69 -37.15 7.19
C PHE A 146 35.34 -35.70 7.58
N PRO A 147 34.51 -34.98 6.79
CA PRO A 147 33.94 -33.72 7.23
C PRO A 147 33.00 -34.00 8.41
N ASN A 148 33.26 -33.36 9.54
CA ASN A 148 32.55 -33.56 10.80
C ASN A 148 31.04 -33.28 10.60
N MET A 149 30.23 -34.34 10.53
CA MET A 149 28.76 -34.25 10.38
C MET A 149 28.13 -33.28 11.39
N ALA A 150 28.74 -33.13 12.56
CA ALA A 150 28.33 -32.16 13.58
C ALA A 150 28.38 -30.71 13.08
N GLN A 151 29.36 -30.32 12.26
CA GLN A 151 29.45 -28.95 11.75
C GLN A 151 28.37 -28.64 10.71
N LYS A 152 28.07 -29.58 9.81
CA LYS A 152 26.97 -29.43 8.83
C LYS A 152 25.61 -29.30 9.52
N LEU A 153 25.39 -30.09 10.57
CA LEU A 153 24.18 -30.01 11.37
C LEU A 153 24.06 -28.66 12.10
N LYS A 154 25.16 -28.16 12.69
CA LYS A 154 25.19 -26.85 13.36
C LYS A 154 24.79 -25.70 12.42
N VAL A 155 25.32 -25.66 11.20
CA VAL A 155 24.98 -24.59 10.23
C VAL A 155 23.49 -24.64 9.85
N ARG A 156 22.94 -25.84 9.62
CA ARG A 156 21.50 -25.99 9.29
C ARG A 156 20.59 -25.56 10.43
N ILE A 157 20.93 -25.91 11.66
CA ILE A 157 20.18 -25.50 12.85
C ILE A 157 20.20 -23.97 12.99
N VAL A 158 21.38 -23.34 12.86
CA VAL A 158 21.51 -21.88 12.93
C VAL A 158 20.65 -21.20 11.87
N MET A 159 20.69 -21.69 10.62
CA MET A 159 19.89 -21.15 9.54
C MET A 159 18.38 -21.26 9.80
N MET A 160 17.90 -22.41 10.31
CA MET A 160 16.50 -22.58 10.67
C MET A 160 16.08 -21.63 11.80
N ILE A 161 16.91 -21.47 12.83
CA ILE A 161 16.65 -20.53 13.93
C ILE A 161 16.53 -19.10 13.39
N VAL A 162 17.44 -18.68 12.50
CA VAL A 162 17.37 -17.35 11.86
C VAL A 162 16.08 -17.21 11.05
N CYS A 163 15.70 -18.19 10.23
CA CYS A 163 14.45 -18.15 9.46
C CYS A 163 13.22 -18.05 10.37
N ILE A 164 13.13 -18.87 11.42
CA ILE A 164 12.01 -18.84 12.37
C ILE A 164 11.95 -17.49 13.10
N THR A 165 13.11 -16.95 13.49
CA THR A 165 13.18 -15.64 14.17
C THR A 165 12.72 -14.52 13.25
N LEU A 166 13.15 -14.52 11.99
CA LEU A 166 12.72 -13.53 11.00
C LEU A 166 11.22 -13.63 10.71
N LEU A 167 10.68 -14.85 10.60
CA LEU A 167 9.24 -15.06 10.46
C LEU A 167 8.47 -14.59 11.70
N GLY A 168 8.99 -14.82 12.90
CA GLY A 168 8.41 -14.34 14.16
C GLY A 168 8.38 -12.81 14.24
N VAL A 169 9.46 -12.14 13.84
CA VAL A 169 9.53 -10.67 13.79
C VAL A 169 8.60 -10.11 12.72
N ALA A 170 8.54 -10.74 11.54
CA ALA A 170 7.61 -10.33 10.48
C ALA A 170 6.15 -10.50 10.93
N TYR A 171 5.82 -11.62 11.56
CA TYR A 171 4.49 -11.85 12.12
C TYR A 171 4.14 -10.85 13.23
N TRP A 172 5.07 -10.57 14.14
CA TRP A 172 4.88 -9.61 15.23
C TRP A 172 4.71 -8.17 14.72
N THR A 173 5.48 -7.76 13.71
CA THR A 173 5.32 -6.43 13.11
C THR A 173 4.01 -6.31 12.33
N LEU A 174 3.59 -7.37 11.62
CA LEU A 174 2.31 -7.39 10.92
C LEU A 174 1.12 -7.40 11.90
N THR A 175 1.14 -8.22 12.95
CA THR A 175 -0.01 -8.37 13.85
C THR A 175 -0.07 -7.35 14.96
N GLY A 176 1.07 -6.90 15.49
CA GLY A 176 1.13 -5.92 16.58
C GLY A 176 1.03 -4.47 16.13
N TRP A 177 1.54 -4.17 14.93
CA TRP A 177 1.67 -2.80 14.41
C TRP A 177 0.59 -2.44 13.38
N ALA A 178 0.20 -3.38 12.50
CA ALA A 178 -0.78 -3.07 11.45
C ALA A 178 -2.17 -2.65 11.97
N PRO A 179 -2.82 -3.35 12.93
CA PRO A 179 -4.20 -3.01 13.30
C PRO A 179 -4.34 -1.67 14.02
N LYS A 180 -3.22 -1.05 14.43
CA LYS A 180 -3.19 0.25 15.09
C LYS A 180 -2.99 1.41 14.12
N ASN A 181 -2.65 1.14 12.87
CA ASN A 181 -2.37 2.16 11.87
C ASN A 181 -3.40 2.08 10.73
N TYR A 182 -3.67 3.22 10.10
CA TYR A 182 -4.59 3.36 8.96
C TYR A 182 -4.40 2.27 7.88
N VAL A 183 -3.15 1.93 7.56
CA VAL A 183 -2.81 0.93 6.53
C VAL A 183 -3.31 -0.47 6.90
N GLY A 184 -3.16 -0.89 8.16
CA GLY A 184 -3.63 -2.23 8.54
C GLY A 184 -5.15 -2.32 8.59
N LEU A 185 -5.85 -1.23 8.92
CA LEU A 185 -7.32 -1.15 8.79
C LEU A 185 -7.79 -1.35 7.34
N VAL A 186 -7.05 -0.78 6.37
CA VAL A 186 -7.32 -0.98 4.95
C VAL A 186 -7.05 -2.42 4.52
N CYS A 187 -5.93 -3.01 4.94
CA CYS A 187 -5.53 -4.36 4.54
C CYS A 187 -6.35 -5.47 5.21
N LEU A 188 -6.85 -5.25 6.43
CA LEU A 188 -7.55 -6.27 7.23
C LEU A 188 -9.07 -6.08 7.27
N ASN A 189 -9.62 -5.19 6.44
CA ASN A 189 -11.04 -4.79 6.47
C ASN A 189 -12.01 -5.99 6.62
N GLU A 190 -11.81 -7.07 5.88
CA GLU A 190 -12.69 -8.26 5.91
C GLU A 190 -12.70 -8.96 7.28
N HIS A 191 -11.58 -8.96 8.00
CA HIS A 191 -11.38 -9.76 9.22
C HIS A 191 -11.50 -8.97 10.54
N ILE A 192 -11.62 -7.63 10.50
CA ILE A 192 -11.79 -6.85 11.72
C ILE A 192 -13.20 -7.11 12.28
N SER A 193 -13.26 -7.52 13.55
CA SER A 193 -14.51 -7.77 14.26
C SER A 193 -15.27 -6.47 14.56
N SER A 194 -16.60 -6.55 14.61
CA SER A 194 -17.49 -5.43 14.95
C SER A 194 -17.13 -4.79 16.29
N GLY A 195 -16.77 -5.60 17.30
CA GLY A 195 -16.31 -5.11 18.59
C GLY A 195 -15.05 -4.24 18.49
N LYS A 196 -14.10 -4.61 17.62
CA LYS A 196 -12.89 -3.81 17.43
C LYS A 196 -13.18 -2.51 16.68
N LEU A 197 -14.11 -2.52 15.72
CA LEU A 197 -14.56 -1.31 15.04
C LEU A 197 -15.25 -0.36 16.03
N LEU A 198 -16.09 -0.88 16.93
CA LEU A 198 -16.74 -0.09 17.97
C LEU A 198 -15.71 0.52 18.95
N GLU A 199 -14.71 -0.26 19.36
CA GLU A 199 -13.60 0.24 20.18
C GLU A 199 -12.87 1.39 19.47
N ASN A 200 -12.58 1.25 18.18
CA ASN A 200 -11.95 2.30 17.39
C ASN A 200 -12.78 3.60 17.35
N LEU A 201 -14.10 3.51 17.17
CA LEU A 201 -14.98 4.69 17.19
C LEU A 201 -15.00 5.39 18.56
N THR A 202 -14.91 4.60 19.64
CA THR A 202 -15.08 5.11 21.01
C THR A 202 -13.78 5.70 21.57
N PHE A 203 -12.64 5.06 21.29
CA PHE A 203 -11.37 5.39 21.95
C PHE A 203 -10.35 6.06 21.03
N SER A 204 -10.48 5.95 19.71
CA SER A 204 -9.50 6.55 18.80
C SER A 204 -9.67 8.05 18.68
N LYS A 205 -8.55 8.77 18.72
CA LYS A 205 -8.49 10.20 18.40
C LYS A 205 -7.99 10.47 16.98
N GLU A 206 -7.52 9.44 16.28
CA GLU A 206 -6.88 9.60 14.97
C GLU A 206 -7.91 9.71 13.84
N GLU A 207 -7.74 10.73 12.99
CA GLU A 207 -8.68 10.99 11.88
C GLU A 207 -8.79 9.80 10.93
N GLY A 208 -7.65 9.22 10.56
CA GLY A 208 -7.59 8.09 9.63
C GLY A 208 -8.30 6.87 10.16
N ILE A 209 -8.10 6.54 11.45
CA ILE A 209 -8.74 5.38 12.08
C ILE A 209 -10.26 5.58 12.13
N LEU A 210 -10.74 6.74 12.61
CA LEU A 210 -12.17 7.03 12.69
C LEU A 210 -12.84 7.02 11.31
N SER A 211 -12.25 7.75 10.35
CA SER A 211 -12.79 7.86 9.00
C SER A 211 -12.86 6.49 8.31
N MET A 212 -11.80 5.68 8.43
CA MET A 212 -11.76 4.35 7.83
C MET A 212 -12.72 3.39 8.54
N THR A 213 -12.81 3.45 9.87
CA THR A 213 -13.72 2.60 10.65
C THR A 213 -15.18 2.84 10.24
N LEU A 214 -15.59 4.10 10.11
CA LEU A 214 -16.94 4.47 9.64
C LEU A 214 -17.19 3.97 8.20
N LEU A 215 -16.19 4.09 7.32
CA LEU A 215 -16.29 3.59 5.94
C LEU A 215 -16.44 2.07 5.89
N ILE A 216 -15.70 1.35 6.75
CA ILE A 216 -15.76 -0.11 6.86
C ILE A 216 -17.14 -0.54 7.37
N LEU A 217 -17.62 0.06 8.45
CA LEU A 217 -18.96 -0.23 8.99
C LEU A 217 -20.06 0.04 7.97
N HIS A 218 -19.95 1.15 7.24
CA HIS A 218 -20.86 1.48 6.15
C HIS A 218 -20.83 0.42 5.04
N LYS A 219 -19.64 -0.01 4.58
CA LYS A 219 -19.53 -1.06 3.56
C LYS A 219 -20.05 -2.41 4.03
N LYS A 220 -19.81 -2.75 5.29
CA LYS A 220 -20.29 -4.00 5.90
C LYS A 220 -21.79 -3.97 6.22
N GLN A 221 -22.43 -2.79 6.16
CA GLN A 221 -23.80 -2.60 6.66
C GLN A 221 -23.95 -3.13 8.09
N ASP A 222 -22.95 -2.87 8.94
CA ASP A 222 -22.95 -3.29 10.34
C ASP A 222 -23.48 -2.17 11.26
N PRO A 223 -24.58 -2.39 12.01
CA PRO A 223 -25.19 -1.36 12.87
C PRO A 223 -24.46 -1.16 14.21
N CYS A 224 -23.41 -1.92 14.53
CA CYS A 224 -22.79 -1.88 15.86
C CYS A 224 -22.25 -0.50 16.27
N GLY A 225 -21.96 0.38 15.30
CA GLY A 225 -21.36 1.69 15.51
C GLY A 225 -22.34 2.87 15.52
N LEU A 226 -23.66 2.66 15.38
CA LEU A 226 -24.63 3.76 15.21
C LEU A 226 -24.56 4.77 16.35
N ALA A 227 -24.68 4.32 17.61
CA ALA A 227 -24.62 5.21 18.76
C ALA A 227 -23.27 5.94 18.88
N ALA A 228 -22.17 5.26 18.55
CA ALA A 228 -20.82 5.84 18.60
C ALA A 228 -20.55 6.85 17.46
N ALA A 229 -21.28 6.75 16.34
CA ALA A 229 -21.11 7.65 15.20
C ALA A 229 -21.84 8.99 15.36
N ILE A 230 -22.91 9.06 16.15
CA ILE A 230 -23.67 10.30 16.42
C ILE A 230 -22.76 11.46 16.88
N PRO A 231 -21.92 11.32 17.93
CA PRO A 231 -21.06 12.42 18.36
C PRO A 231 -20.03 12.84 17.30
N LEU A 232 -19.66 11.94 16.38
CA LEU A 232 -18.69 12.21 15.31
C LEU A 232 -19.25 13.10 14.20
N LEU A 233 -20.57 13.29 14.11
CA LEU A 233 -21.17 14.31 13.24
C LEU A 233 -20.67 15.72 13.56
N ARG A 234 -20.36 16.00 14.83
CA ARG A 234 -19.85 17.30 15.28
C ARG A 234 -18.32 17.42 15.19
N ASP A 235 -17.64 16.41 14.65
CA ASP A 235 -16.18 16.43 14.53
C ASP A 235 -15.72 17.57 13.59
N ARG A 236 -14.59 18.21 13.95
CA ARG A 236 -14.03 19.32 13.17
C ARG A 236 -13.39 18.87 11.86
N ARG A 237 -13.07 17.59 11.74
CA ARG A 237 -12.35 17.02 10.60
C ARG A 237 -13.34 16.60 9.55
N TYR A 238 -13.16 17.14 8.35
CA TYR A 238 -14.06 16.95 7.21
C TYR A 238 -14.39 15.48 6.92
N ASN A 239 -13.38 14.62 6.87
CA ASN A 239 -13.57 13.21 6.52
C ASN A 239 -14.34 12.42 7.60
N VAL A 240 -14.18 12.81 8.87
CA VAL A 240 -14.81 12.09 10.00
C VAL A 240 -16.30 12.35 10.02
N TRP A 241 -16.73 13.62 10.06
CA TRP A 241 -18.16 13.94 10.12
C TRP A 241 -18.89 13.52 8.84
N GLN A 242 -18.24 13.62 7.68
CA GLN A 242 -18.81 13.18 6.41
C GLN A 242 -19.06 11.67 6.38
N ASN A 243 -18.07 10.87 6.78
CA ASN A 243 -18.23 9.43 6.82
C ASN A 243 -19.24 9.02 7.91
N ALA A 244 -19.33 9.77 9.01
CA ALA A 244 -20.34 9.55 10.05
C ALA A 244 -21.74 9.81 9.50
N ALA A 245 -21.95 10.91 8.78
CA ALA A 245 -23.22 11.23 8.13
C ALA A 245 -23.59 10.19 7.06
N ALA A 246 -22.64 9.75 6.24
CA ALA A 246 -22.88 8.70 5.24
C ALA A 246 -23.27 7.36 5.88
N TYR A 247 -22.55 6.96 6.94
CA TYR A 247 -22.84 5.74 7.68
C TYR A 247 -24.20 5.80 8.36
N LEU A 248 -24.48 6.83 9.15
CA LEU A 248 -25.76 7.03 9.83
C LEU A 248 -26.91 7.16 8.84
N GLY A 249 -26.68 7.86 7.72
CA GLY A 249 -27.65 8.03 6.65
C GLY A 249 -28.07 6.72 5.99
N SER A 250 -27.14 5.78 5.80
CA SER A 250 -27.48 4.47 5.23
C SER A 250 -28.34 3.60 6.14
N PHE A 251 -28.43 3.94 7.42
CA PHE A 251 -29.30 3.28 8.41
C PHE A 251 -30.53 4.13 8.77
N GLY A 252 -30.83 5.15 7.98
CA GLY A 252 -32.05 5.95 8.18
C GLY A 252 -32.02 6.85 9.42
N GLN A 253 -30.85 7.16 9.99
CA GLN A 253 -30.76 7.95 11.22
C GLN A 253 -30.99 9.44 10.93
N VAL A 254 -32.00 10.03 11.59
CA VAL A 254 -32.45 11.41 11.33
C VAL A 254 -31.39 12.45 11.70
N GLU A 255 -30.54 12.15 12.68
CA GLU A 255 -29.41 12.99 13.10
C GLU A 255 -28.44 13.27 11.95
N ALA A 256 -28.36 12.39 10.96
CA ALA A 256 -27.50 12.56 9.80
C ALA A 256 -28.01 13.65 8.83
N VAL A 257 -29.32 13.95 8.82
CA VAL A 257 -29.97 14.80 7.82
C VAL A 257 -29.29 16.16 7.63
N PRO A 258 -29.10 17.01 8.66
CA PRO A 258 -28.46 18.32 8.45
C PRO A 258 -27.01 18.20 7.96
N TYR A 259 -26.32 17.11 8.29
CA TYR A 259 -24.95 16.86 7.82
C TYR A 259 -24.92 16.34 6.37
N LEU A 260 -25.89 15.53 5.97
CA LEU A 260 -26.05 15.11 4.58
C LEU A 260 -26.42 16.31 3.69
N ILE A 261 -27.31 17.20 4.15
CA ILE A 261 -27.63 18.47 3.46
C ILE A 261 -26.36 19.32 3.35
N LYS A 262 -25.64 19.50 4.46
CA LYS A 262 -24.37 20.24 4.48
C LYS A 262 -23.36 19.71 3.47
N TRP A 263 -23.28 18.39 3.29
CA TRP A 263 -22.38 17.75 2.34
C TRP A 263 -22.69 18.13 0.87
N LEU A 264 -23.93 18.47 0.54
CA LEU A 264 -24.30 18.92 -0.83
C LEU A 264 -23.58 20.19 -1.29
N GLN A 265 -23.07 21.01 -0.37
CA GLN A 265 -22.29 22.22 -0.70
C GLN A 265 -20.90 21.90 -1.26
N THR A 266 -20.42 20.68 -1.06
CA THR A 266 -19.09 20.29 -1.54
C THR A 266 -19.13 20.03 -3.05
N SER A 267 -18.02 20.31 -3.74
CA SER A 267 -17.92 20.16 -5.21
C SER A 267 -18.17 18.73 -5.67
N LYS A 268 -17.99 17.75 -4.77
CA LYS A 268 -18.38 16.37 -4.98
C LYS A 268 -19.80 16.18 -4.46
N LYS A 269 -20.78 16.60 -5.26
CA LYS A 269 -22.18 16.19 -5.08
C LYS A 269 -22.21 14.67 -5.15
N THR A 270 -22.32 14.02 -3.99
CA THR A 270 -22.29 12.56 -3.91
C THR A 270 -23.70 12.03 -4.02
N PHE A 271 -23.90 11.10 -4.96
CA PHE A 271 -25.10 10.28 -5.10
C PHE A 271 -25.63 9.78 -3.73
N TYR A 272 -24.72 9.39 -2.84
CA TYR A 272 -25.06 8.95 -1.48
C TYR A 272 -25.85 9.97 -0.67
N SER A 273 -25.45 11.26 -0.66
CA SER A 273 -26.13 12.27 0.15
C SER A 273 -27.59 12.45 -0.25
N THR A 274 -27.87 12.55 -1.55
CA THR A 274 -29.22 12.72 -2.08
C THR A 274 -30.06 11.47 -1.88
N THR A 275 -29.49 10.27 -2.12
CA THR A 275 -30.18 9.00 -1.91
C THR A 275 -30.56 8.80 -0.44
N TYR A 276 -29.64 9.08 0.48
CA TYR A 276 -29.92 8.93 1.90
C TYR A 276 -30.93 9.97 2.39
N LEU A 277 -30.81 11.23 1.95
CA LEU A 277 -31.81 12.25 2.26
C LEU A 277 -33.20 11.81 1.80
N GLN A 278 -33.36 11.40 0.55
CA GLN A 278 -34.63 10.91 0.03
C GLN A 278 -35.17 9.71 0.81
N SER A 279 -34.30 8.77 1.18
CA SER A 279 -34.72 7.59 1.96
C SER A 279 -35.16 7.93 3.38
N ILE A 280 -34.56 8.95 4.02
CA ILE A 280 -34.86 9.34 5.40
C ILE A 280 -36.09 10.24 5.46
N THR A 281 -36.19 11.20 4.54
CA THR A 281 -37.19 12.27 4.62
C THR A 281 -38.42 12.00 3.76
N GLY A 282 -38.31 11.13 2.75
CA GLY A 282 -39.33 10.91 1.73
C GLY A 282 -39.40 12.02 0.67
N GLU A 283 -38.58 13.06 0.77
CA GLU A 283 -38.57 14.21 -0.13
C GLU A 283 -37.48 14.08 -1.20
N ASP A 284 -37.68 14.70 -2.37
CA ASP A 284 -36.67 14.75 -3.43
C ASP A 284 -36.48 16.17 -3.96
N PHE A 285 -35.38 16.79 -3.53
CA PHE A 285 -34.89 18.05 -4.10
C PHE A 285 -33.59 17.85 -4.90
N GLY A 286 -33.25 16.61 -5.25
CA GLY A 286 -32.00 16.25 -5.90
C GLY A 286 -30.79 16.78 -5.13
N SER A 287 -29.87 17.43 -5.85
CA SER A 287 -28.64 18.01 -5.28
C SER A 287 -28.72 19.51 -4.98
N ASP A 288 -29.94 20.05 -4.86
CA ASP A 288 -30.17 21.47 -4.58
C ASP A 288 -30.04 21.75 -3.07
N PHE A 289 -28.87 22.24 -2.67
CA PHE A 289 -28.58 22.55 -1.27
C PHE A 289 -29.55 23.56 -0.67
N GLU A 290 -29.90 24.63 -1.37
CA GLU A 290 -30.73 25.70 -0.81
C GLU A 290 -32.17 25.21 -0.57
N ARG A 291 -32.70 24.36 -1.46
CA ARG A 291 -34.02 23.73 -1.26
C ARG A 291 -34.01 22.77 -0.07
N TRP A 292 -33.00 21.92 0.04
CA TRP A 292 -32.84 21.02 1.18
C TRP A 292 -32.70 21.78 2.51
N LYS A 293 -31.90 22.84 2.53
CA LYS A 293 -31.72 23.70 3.69
C LYS A 293 -33.03 24.38 4.11
N ALA A 294 -33.75 25.01 3.18
CA ALA A 294 -35.02 25.67 3.47
C ALA A 294 -36.08 24.68 4.01
N TRP A 295 -36.13 23.48 3.44
CA TRP A 295 -36.96 22.40 3.95
C TRP A 295 -36.58 22.05 5.40
N TRP A 296 -35.29 21.84 5.69
CA TRP A 296 -34.85 21.47 7.04
C TRP A 296 -35.13 22.56 8.07
N GLU A 297 -34.93 23.83 7.72
CA GLU A 297 -35.23 24.99 8.57
C GLU A 297 -36.74 25.12 8.84
N THR A 298 -37.59 24.74 7.87
CA THR A 298 -39.05 24.69 8.06
C THR A 298 -39.46 23.57 9.02
N GLN A 299 -38.80 22.41 8.95
CA GLN A 299 -39.08 21.27 9.85
C GLN A 299 -38.50 21.46 11.26
N ASN A 300 -37.47 22.29 11.43
CA ASN A 300 -36.76 22.49 12.69
C ASN A 300 -36.73 23.98 13.09
N PRO A 301 -37.90 24.61 13.31
CA PRO A 301 -37.97 26.03 13.62
C PRO A 301 -37.20 26.34 14.91
N GLY A 302 -36.31 27.32 14.86
CA GLY A 302 -35.51 27.78 16.01
C GLY A 302 -34.24 26.98 16.29
N VAL A 303 -33.95 25.92 15.53
CA VAL A 303 -32.68 25.19 15.64
C VAL A 303 -31.66 25.80 14.66
N GLU A 304 -30.63 26.46 15.19
CA GLU A 304 -29.54 26.97 14.37
C GLU A 304 -28.53 25.86 14.03
N PHE A 305 -28.18 25.73 12.75
CA PHE A 305 -27.18 24.77 12.29
C PHE A 305 -26.10 25.46 11.44
N ASP A 306 -24.84 25.25 11.79
CA ASP A 306 -23.72 25.83 11.05
C ASP A 306 -23.43 25.05 9.77
N TRP A 307 -24.01 25.54 8.68
CA TRP A 307 -23.84 25.02 7.33
C TRP A 307 -22.42 25.14 6.79
N LYS A 308 -21.58 26.06 7.30
CA LYS A 308 -20.25 26.37 6.74
C LYS A 308 -19.09 25.83 7.55
N ALA A 309 -19.28 25.50 8.83
CA ALA A 309 -18.23 24.94 9.68
C ALA A 309 -17.61 23.69 9.07
N ASN A 310 -16.30 23.50 9.23
CA ASN A 310 -15.60 22.23 8.93
C ASN A 310 -15.77 21.74 7.48
N LEU A 311 -16.13 22.63 6.53
CA LEU A 311 -16.01 22.36 5.11
C LEU A 311 -14.53 22.31 4.71
N ARG A 312 -14.21 21.54 3.68
CA ARG A 312 -12.84 21.36 3.20
C ARG A 312 -12.24 22.71 2.78
N LYS A 313 -11.09 23.10 3.36
CA LYS A 313 -10.40 24.40 3.19
C LYS A 313 -10.25 24.90 1.74
N SER A 314 -10.23 24.01 0.75
CA SER A 314 -10.12 24.40 -0.67
C SER A 314 -11.41 24.99 -1.26
N GLU A 315 -12.55 24.78 -0.61
CA GLU A 315 -13.86 25.19 -1.14
C GLU A 315 -14.35 26.52 -0.54
N SER A 316 -13.90 26.89 0.66
CA SER A 316 -14.25 28.17 1.30
C SER A 316 -13.67 29.40 0.57
N GLY A 317 -12.64 29.22 -0.27
CA GLY A 317 -12.01 30.30 -1.03
C GLY A 317 -12.59 30.54 -2.43
N ARG A 318 -13.44 29.64 -2.95
CA ARG A 318 -13.95 29.73 -4.34
C ARG A 318 -15.31 30.44 -4.43
N SER A 319 -16.12 30.40 -3.37
CA SER A 319 -17.45 31.00 -3.35
C SER A 319 -17.47 32.53 -3.17
N SER A 320 -16.34 33.14 -2.79
CA SER A 320 -16.26 34.59 -2.51
C SER A 320 -15.64 35.43 -3.62
N LYS A 321 -15.21 34.82 -4.75
CA LYS A 321 -14.53 35.55 -5.84
C LYS A 321 -15.32 35.70 -7.14
N SER A 322 -16.62 35.35 -7.18
CA SER A 322 -17.44 35.46 -8.40
C SER A 322 -18.42 36.64 -8.42
N ARG A 323 -18.20 37.69 -7.59
CA ARG A 323 -19.13 38.83 -7.56
C ARG A 323 -18.48 40.16 -7.18
N ILE A 324 -17.35 40.50 -7.79
CA ILE A 324 -16.90 41.89 -7.97
C ILE A 324 -16.16 41.89 -9.30
N ASP A 325 -16.86 42.24 -10.38
CA ASP A 325 -16.34 42.84 -11.62
C ASP A 325 -17.52 42.97 -12.57
N GLY A 326 -18.25 44.07 -12.41
CA GLY A 326 -19.46 44.38 -13.15
C GLY A 326 -20.02 45.70 -12.66
N GLY A 327 -19.23 46.76 -12.74
CA GLY A 327 -19.67 48.11 -12.39
C GLY A 327 -18.62 49.18 -12.68
N GLY A 328 -18.87 49.97 -13.73
CA GLY A 328 -18.16 51.21 -14.08
C GLY A 328 -17.09 50.98 -15.16
N GLU A 329 -17.04 51.69 -16.29
CA GLU A 329 -17.47 53.04 -16.64
C GLU A 329 -17.84 53.06 -18.15
N GLN A 330 -19.00 53.62 -18.51
CA GLN A 330 -19.22 54.95 -19.12
C GLN A 330 -18.59 55.15 -20.49
#